data_AF-A0A7W6A4X6-F1
#
_entry.id   AF-A0A7W6A4X6-F1
#
_cell.length_a   1.000
_cell.length_b   1.000
_cell.length_c   1.000
_cell.angle_alpha   90.00
_cell.angle_beta   90.00
_cell.angle_gamma   90.00
#
_symmetry.space_group_name_H-M   'P 1'
#
loop_
_entity.id
_entity.type
_entity.pdbx_description
1 polymer ?
#
loop_
_entity_poly.entity_id
_entity_poly.type
_entity_poly.pdbx_seq_one_letter_code
_entity_poly.pdbx_strand_id
1 'polypeptide(L)'
;MSDIASARRRLVLLADELRMGTITPADAADEIDNVVIPQMFRAQPARQIQKKSVKMTKRLGNRARRIAAASNLSTAEIAGRLNVNPGRVSEALNGQW
;
A
#
# COMPACT_ATOMS: atom_id res chain seq x y z
N MET A 1 -13.21 -8.11 -16.88
CA MET A 1 -14.60 -7.60 -16.76
C MET A 1 -14.82 -7.33 -15.28
N SER A 2 -15.36 -6.18 -14.85
CA SER A 2 -15.56 -5.91 -13.41
C SER A 2 -16.61 -6.87 -12.84
N ASP A 3 -16.32 -7.51 -11.71
CA ASP A 3 -17.23 -8.39 -10.98
C ASP A 3 -17.54 -7.79 -9.60
N ILE A 4 -18.41 -6.78 -9.63
CA ILE A 4 -18.82 -6.00 -8.46
C ILE A 4 -19.59 -6.88 -7.46
N ALA A 5 -20.32 -7.89 -7.94
CA ALA A 5 -21.10 -8.78 -7.08
C ALA A 5 -20.19 -9.69 -6.24
N SER A 6 -19.10 -10.19 -6.81
CA SER A 6 -18.10 -10.97 -6.08
C SER A 6 -17.27 -10.10 -5.13
N ALA A 7 -16.88 -8.90 -5.57
CA ALA A 7 -16.17 -7.93 -4.71
C ALA A 7 -16.98 -7.57 -3.45
N ARG A 8 -18.29 -7.31 -3.61
CA ARG A 8 -19.18 -7.01 -2.48
C ARG A 8 -19.28 -8.18 -1.50
N ARG A 9 -19.43 -9.41 -2.00
CA ARG A 9 -19.45 -10.60 -1.14
C ARG A 9 -18.14 -10.74 -0.36
N ARG A 10 -16.99 -10.51 -0.99
CA ARG A 10 -15.70 -10.60 -0.33
C ARG A 10 -15.51 -9.54 0.76
N LEU A 11 -15.96 -8.30 0.53
CA LEU A 11 -15.92 -7.23 1.54
C LEU A 11 -16.75 -7.57 2.79
N VAL A 12 -17.92 -8.19 2.62
CA VAL A 12 -18.75 -8.62 3.77
C VAL A 12 -18.03 -9.70 4.57
N LEU A 13 -17.45 -10.70 3.90
CA LEU A 13 -16.69 -11.76 4.56
C LEU A 13 -15.47 -11.21 5.31
N LEU A 14 -14.71 -10.30 4.70
CA LEU A 14 -13.57 -9.64 5.35
C LEU A 14 -13.98 -8.83 6.59
N ALA A 15 -15.14 -8.16 6.53
CA ALA A 15 -15.66 -7.42 7.68
C ALA A 15 -16.05 -8.36 8.84
N ASP A 16 -16.65 -9.51 8.52
CA ASP A 16 -16.96 -10.54 9.52
C ASP A 16 -15.70 -11.17 10.09
N GLU A 17 -14.71 -11.52 9.26
CA GLU A 17 -13.42 -12.07 9.67
C GLU A 17 -12.64 -11.09 10.58
N LEU A 18 -12.63 -9.79 10.24
CA LEU A 18 -12.05 -8.74 11.08
C LEU A 18 -12.77 -8.62 12.43
N ARG A 19 -14.11 -8.71 12.42
CA ARG A 19 -14.91 -8.62 13.65
C ARG A 19 -14.71 -9.84 14.55
N MET A 20 -14.54 -11.02 13.96
CA MET A 20 -14.25 -12.27 14.67
C MET A 20 -12.78 -12.36 15.11
N GLY A 21 -11.92 -11.46 14.62
CA GLY A 21 -10.48 -11.46 14.91
C GLY A 21 -9.71 -12.61 14.27
N THR A 22 -10.28 -13.24 13.22
CA THR A 22 -9.63 -14.34 12.49
C THR A 22 -8.54 -13.86 11.55
N ILE A 23 -8.60 -12.59 11.14
CA ILE A 23 -7.58 -11.92 10.33
C ILE A 23 -7.19 -10.58 10.95
N THR A 24 -5.97 -10.13 10.67
CA THR A 24 -5.54 -8.80 11.11
C THR A 24 -5.99 -7.71 10.15
N PRO A 25 -6.02 -6.44 10.57
CA PRO A 25 -6.26 -5.31 9.67
C PRO A 25 -5.26 -5.22 8.50
N ALA A 26 -4.03 -5.74 8.68
CA ALA A 26 -3.03 -5.77 7.62
C ALA A 26 -3.40 -6.82 6.55
N ASP A 27 -3.81 -8.02 6.98
CA ASP A 27 -4.24 -9.09 6.07
C ASP A 27 -5.49 -8.66 5.28
N ALA A 28 -6.43 -8.00 5.95
CA ALA A 28 -7.61 -7.46 5.29
C ALA A 28 -7.28 -6.35 4.28
N ALA A 29 -6.30 -5.49 4.58
CA ALA A 29 -5.86 -4.46 3.66
C ALA A 29 -5.21 -5.06 2.40
N ASP A 30 -4.36 -6.08 2.57
CA ASP A 30 -3.74 -6.78 1.45
C ASP A 30 -4.78 -7.51 0.57
N GLU A 31 -5.81 -8.13 1.17
CA GLU A 31 -6.89 -8.77 0.42
C GLU A 31 -7.74 -7.75 -0.36
N ILE A 32 -8.03 -6.59 0.24
CA ILE A 32 -8.76 -5.51 -0.43
C ILE A 32 -7.96 -5.00 -1.63
N ASP A 33 -6.67 -4.75 -1.46
CA ASP A 33 -5.80 -4.21 -2.50
C ASP A 33 -5.58 -5.19 -3.66
N ASN A 34 -5.43 -6.48 -3.37
CA ASN A 34 -5.04 -7.48 -4.37
C ASN A 34 -6.23 -8.24 -4.98
N VAL A 35 -7.38 -8.32 -4.32
CA VAL A 35 -8.52 -9.12 -4.77
C VAL A 35 -9.75 -8.25 -5.03
N VAL A 36 -10.15 -7.43 -4.06
CA VAL A 36 -11.39 -6.65 -4.16
C VAL A 36 -11.27 -5.51 -5.18
N ILE A 37 -10.20 -4.71 -5.11
CA ILE A 37 -10.00 -3.57 -6.02
C ILE A 37 -9.94 -4.02 -7.50
N PRO A 38 -9.19 -5.08 -7.88
CA PRO A 38 -9.19 -5.57 -9.26
C PRO A 38 -10.54 -6.11 -9.74
N GLN A 39 -11.35 -6.67 -8.83
CA GLN A 39 -12.72 -7.11 -9.16
C GLN A 39 -13.66 -5.92 -9.37
N MET A 40 -13.47 -4.82 -8.61
CA MET A 40 -14.30 -3.61 -8.73
C MET A 40 -13.97 -2.79 -9.97
N PHE A 41 -12.70 -2.73 -10.38
CA PHE A 41 -12.25 -1.84 -11.46
C PHE A 41 -11.65 -2.61 -12.63
N ARG A 42 -12.12 -2.33 -13.86
CA ARG A 42 -11.60 -2.92 -15.11
C ARG A 42 -10.12 -2.59 -15.38
N ALA A 43 -9.63 -1.50 -14.80
CA ALA A 43 -8.24 -1.09 -14.76
C ALA A 43 -7.94 -0.75 -13.30
N GLN A 44 -6.75 -1.12 -12.78
CA GLN A 44 -6.36 -0.73 -11.42
C GLN A 44 -6.60 0.78 -11.27
N PRO A 45 -7.36 1.24 -10.26
CA PRO A 45 -7.53 2.66 -10.03
C PRO A 45 -6.12 3.24 -9.92
N ALA A 46 -5.83 4.27 -10.72
CA ALA A 46 -4.54 4.93 -10.67
C ALA A 46 -4.29 5.31 -9.22
N ARG A 47 -3.29 4.66 -8.58
CA ARG A 47 -2.95 4.93 -7.18
C ARG A 47 -2.77 6.43 -7.07
N GLN A 48 -3.66 7.08 -6.33
CA GLN A 48 -3.69 8.53 -6.27
C GLN A 48 -2.43 8.97 -5.50
N ILE A 49 -1.38 9.29 -6.25
CA ILE A 49 -0.16 9.86 -5.67
C ILE A 49 -0.60 11.15 -4.99
N GLN A 50 -0.42 11.23 -3.67
CA GLN A 50 -0.81 12.42 -2.94
C GLN A 50 -0.13 13.64 -3.57
N LYS A 51 -0.91 14.68 -3.90
CA LYS A 51 -0.40 15.90 -4.57
C LYS A 51 0.67 16.62 -3.73
N LYS A 52 0.75 16.34 -2.43
CA LYS A 52 1.73 16.89 -1.50
C LYS A 52 2.51 15.73 -0.88
N SER A 53 3.82 15.69 -1.16
CA SER A 53 4.74 14.79 -0.47
C SER A 53 5.24 15.45 0.81
N VAL A 54 5.40 14.66 1.86
CA VAL A 54 6.04 15.10 3.11
C VAL A 54 7.54 15.22 2.88
N LYS A 55 8.19 16.22 3.51
CA LYS A 55 9.65 16.38 3.44
C LYS A 55 10.34 15.14 3.99
N MET A 56 11.35 14.64 3.27
CA MET A 56 12.15 13.51 3.73
C MET A 56 12.94 13.90 4.99
N THR A 57 12.81 13.11 6.05
CA THR A 57 13.55 13.27 7.31
C THR A 57 14.45 12.07 7.55
N LYS A 58 15.50 12.20 8.37
CA LYS A 58 16.37 11.07 8.77
C LYS A 58 15.57 9.88 9.30
N ARG A 59 14.51 10.14 10.08
CA ARG A 59 13.61 9.11 10.61
C ARG A 59 12.85 8.40 9.49
N LEU A 60 12.34 9.13 8.49
CA LEU A 60 11.64 8.55 7.34
C LEU A 60 12.58 7.75 6.44
N GLY A 61 13.80 8.24 6.18
CA GLY A 61 14.77 7.48 5.38
C GLY A 61 15.26 6.20 6.08
N ASN A 62 15.44 6.22 7.41
CA ASN A 62 15.68 5.00 8.19
C ASN A 62 14.51 4.01 8.10
N ARG A 63 13.27 4.52 8.02
CA ARG A 63 12.08 3.70 7.87
C ARG A 63 11.97 3.12 6.45
N ALA A 64 12.29 3.92 5.43
CA ALA A 64 12.36 3.47 4.04
C ALA A 64 13.38 2.34 3.86
N ARG A 65 14.59 2.48 4.42
CA ARG A 65 15.62 1.43 4.41
C ARG A 65 15.16 0.15 5.13
N ARG A 66 14.47 0.27 6.26
CA ARG A 66 13.89 -0.89 6.94
C ARG A 66 12.82 -1.59 6.10
N ILE A 67 11.95 -0.85 5.42
CA ILE A 67 10.92 -1.41 4.55
C ILE A 67 11.55 -2.10 3.35
N ALA A 68 12.52 -1.46 2.69
CA ALA A 68 13.26 -2.04 1.56
C ALA A 68 14.03 -3.31 1.96
N ALA A 69 14.56 -3.39 3.19
CA ALA A 69 15.23 -4.58 3.68
C ALA A 69 14.26 -5.71 4.06
N ALA A 70 13.06 -5.36 4.51
CA ALA A 70 12.05 -6.33 4.96
C ALA A 70 11.11 -6.82 3.85
N SER A 71 11.15 -6.21 2.66
CA SER A 71 10.20 -6.51 1.58
C SER A 71 10.77 -6.16 0.21
N ASN A 72 10.36 -6.88 -0.84
CA ASN A 72 10.72 -6.61 -2.24
C ASN A 72 9.89 -5.48 -2.88
N LEU A 73 9.54 -4.45 -2.09
CA LEU A 73 8.75 -3.33 -2.59
C LEU A 73 9.60 -2.40 -3.46
N SER A 74 8.99 -1.91 -4.53
CA SER A 74 9.60 -0.88 -5.38
C SER A 74 9.70 0.46 -4.64
N THR A 75 10.63 1.32 -5.09
CA THR A 75 10.80 2.68 -4.55
C THR A 75 9.50 3.49 -4.59
N ALA A 76 8.69 3.31 -5.63
CA ALA A 76 7.39 3.96 -5.78
C ALA A 76 6.37 3.50 -4.72
N GLU A 77 6.39 2.23 -4.35
CA GLU A 77 5.52 1.66 -3.32
C GLU A 77 5.92 2.09 -1.93
N ILE A 78 7.23 2.11 -1.65
CA ILE A 78 7.77 2.63 -0.39
C ILE A 78 7.43 4.12 -0.25
N ALA A 79 7.56 4.88 -1.34
CA ALA A 79 7.19 6.28 -1.39
C ALA A 79 5.70 6.50 -1.12
N GLY A 80 4.83 5.67 -1.70
CA GLY A 80 3.40 5.66 -1.43
C GLY A 80 3.09 5.39 0.04
N ARG A 81 3.69 4.35 0.63
CA ARG A 81 3.50 3.99 2.06
C ARG A 81 3.97 5.07 3.03
N LEU A 82 5.03 5.80 2.68
CA LEU A 82 5.62 6.84 3.53
C LEU A 82 5.14 8.25 3.18
N ASN A 83 4.30 8.39 2.15
CA ASN A 83 3.83 9.66 1.62
C ASN A 83 4.96 10.66 1.31
N VAL A 84 6.05 10.17 0.71
CA VAL A 84 7.24 10.95 0.35
C VAL A 84 7.49 10.87 -1.15
N ASN A 85 8.27 11.80 -1.70
CA ASN A 85 8.64 11.74 -3.11
C ASN A 85 9.54 10.50 -3.38
N PRO A 86 9.24 9.68 -4.41
CA PRO A 86 10.06 8.53 -4.78
C PRO A 86 11.54 8.85 -5.01
N GLY A 87 11.86 10.02 -5.58
CA GLY A 87 13.24 10.46 -5.75
C GLY A 87 13.98 10.59 -4.42
N ARG A 88 13.30 11.10 -3.39
CA ARG A 88 13.87 11.22 -2.03
C ARG A 88 14.03 9.87 -1.34
N VAL A 89 13.16 8.91 -1.64
CA VAL A 89 13.33 7.53 -1.17
C VAL A 89 14.57 6.91 -1.80
N SER A 90 14.74 7.08 -3.11
CA SER A 90 15.94 6.60 -3.83
C SER A 90 17.22 7.18 -3.23
N GLU A 91 17.27 8.50 -3.01
CA GLU A 91 18.39 9.18 -2.32
C GLU A 91 18.65 8.55 -0.93
N ALA A 92 17.60 8.38 -0.11
CA ALA A 92 17.74 7.84 1.24
C ALA A 92 18.15 6.36 1.28
N LEU A 93 17.81 5.56 0.26
CA LEU A 93 18.28 4.18 0.09
C LEU A 93 19.77 4.15 -0.32
N ASN A 94 20.21 5.10 -1.14
CA ASN A 94 21.60 5.26 -1.58
C ASN A 94 22.49 6.02 -0.57
N GLY A 95 21.93 6.44 0.57
CA GLY A 95 22.66 7.16 1.62
C GLY A 95 22.91 8.65 1.32
N GLN A 96 22.26 9.20 0.30
CA GLN A 96 22.28 10.63 -0.05
C GLN A 96 21.09 11.33 0.65
N TRP A 97 21.31 12.50 1.27
CA TRP A 97 20.28 13.24 2.04
C TRP A 97 20.26 14.71 1.72
#